data_AF-A0A2N2DXT6-F1
#
_entry.id   AF-A0A2N2DXT6-F1
#
_cell.length_a   1.000
_cell.length_b   1.000
_cell.length_c   1.000
_cell.angle_alpha   90.00
_cell.angle_beta   90.00
_cell.angle_gamma   90.00
#
_symmetry.space_group_name_H-M   'P 1'
#
loop_
_entity.id
_entity.type
_entity.pdbx_description
1 polymer ?
#
loop_
_entity_poly.entity_id
_entity_poly.type
_entity_poly.pdbx_seq_one_letter_code
_entity_poly.pdbx_strand_id
1 'polypeptide(L)'
;MIAVSRNHYKCFETARLIREIYYSKEFSLLYEELLDIYKRNKTDNPEKEAFQDAIYSILTQKQNKLHSISIQKLELAYESNNY
;
A
#
# COMPACT_ATOMS: atom_id res chain seq x y z
N MET A 1 1.37 -18.74 -24.58
CA MET A 1 2.26 -18.86 -23.41
C MET A 1 2.60 -17.51 -22.72
N ILE A 2 2.53 -16.37 -23.43
CA ILE A 2 2.88 -15.02 -22.90
C ILE A 2 1.89 -14.49 -21.84
N ALA A 3 0.60 -14.86 -21.91
CA ALA A 3 -0.41 -14.40 -20.95
C ALA A 3 -0.23 -15.02 -19.55
N VAL A 4 0.22 -16.28 -19.49
CA VAL A 4 0.44 -17.00 -18.23
C VAL A 4 1.63 -16.39 -17.47
N SER A 5 2.73 -16.06 -18.16
CA SER A 5 3.91 -15.44 -17.55
C SER A 5 3.64 -14.02 -17.05
N ARG A 6 2.85 -13.22 -17.80
CA ARG A 6 2.44 -11.88 -17.36
C ARG A 6 1.55 -11.91 -16.11
N ASN A 7 0.61 -12.84 -16.03
CA ASN A 7 -0.26 -12.97 -14.86
C ASN A 7 0.51 -13.47 -13.64
N HIS A 8 1.45 -14.42 -13.83
CA HIS A 8 2.33 -14.89 -12.75
C HIS A 8 3.17 -13.75 -12.18
N TYR A 9 3.75 -12.90 -13.04
CA TYR A 9 4.54 -11.76 -12.59
C TYR A 9 3.71 -10.75 -11.78
N LYS A 10 2.48 -10.43 -12.23
CA LYS A 10 1.58 -9.54 -11.47
C LYS A 10 1.22 -10.12 -10.11
N CYS A 11 0.87 -11.40 -10.02
CA CYS A 11 0.57 -12.05 -8.74
C CYS A 11 1.78 -12.02 -7.80
N PHE A 12 2.98 -12.27 -8.33
CA PHE A 12 4.21 -12.22 -7.57
C PHE A 12 4.49 -10.83 -6.99
N GLU A 13 4.40 -9.79 -7.82
CA GLU A 13 4.62 -8.41 -7.37
C GLU A 13 3.58 -7.96 -6.34
N THR A 14 2.31 -8.31 -6.54
CA THR A 14 1.25 -8.03 -5.56
C THR A 14 1.52 -8.75 -4.24
N ALA A 15 1.90 -10.04 -4.28
CA ALA A 15 2.22 -10.80 -3.07
C ALA A 15 3.44 -10.22 -2.34
N ARG A 16 4.45 -9.78 -3.09
CA ARG A 16 5.63 -9.09 -2.53
C ARG A 16 5.23 -7.79 -1.83
N LEU A 17 4.40 -6.97 -2.47
CA LEU A 17 3.91 -5.71 -1.90
C LEU A 17 3.11 -5.94 -0.62
N ILE A 18 2.16 -6.88 -0.64
CA ILE A 18 1.36 -7.22 0.56
C ILE A 18 2.28 -7.70 1.69
N ARG A 19 3.25 -8.57 1.38
CA ARG A 19 4.23 -9.05 2.36
C ARG A 19 5.00 -7.88 2.99
N GLU A 20 5.50 -6.95 2.18
CA GLU A 20 6.23 -5.78 2.68
C GLU A 20 5.38 -4.88 3.57
N ILE A 21 4.09 -4.74 3.27
CA ILE A 21 3.16 -3.98 4.12
C ILE A 21 2.90 -4.73 5.41
N TYR A 22 2.57 -6.02 5.34
CA TYR A 22 2.20 -6.83 6.50
C TYR A 22 3.31 -6.89 7.56
N TYR A 23 4.57 -6.97 7.14
CA TYR A 23 5.71 -6.98 8.06
C TYR A 23 6.20 -5.58 8.45
N SER A 24 5.51 -4.51 8.05
CA SER A 24 5.87 -3.15 8.45
C SER A 24 5.33 -2.83 9.85
N LYS A 25 6.11 -2.07 10.62
CA LYS A 25 5.70 -1.58 11.95
C LYS A 25 4.45 -0.68 11.85
N GLU A 26 4.38 0.13 10.80
CA GLU A 26 3.23 1.02 10.53
C GLU A 26 1.93 0.21 10.38
N PHE A 27 1.98 -0.91 9.67
CA PHE A 27 0.85 -1.82 9.55
C PHE A 27 0.43 -2.40 10.88
N SER A 28 1.35 -2.96 11.67
CA SER A 28 1.00 -3.56 12.97
C SER A 28 0.32 -2.57 13.90
N LEU A 29 0.82 -1.33 13.97
CA LEU A 29 0.25 -0.30 14.83
C LEU A 29 -1.15 0.10 14.36
N LEU A 30 -1.31 0.39 13.08
CA LEU A 30 -2.60 0.80 12.52
C LEU A 30 -3.64 -0.32 12.64
N TYR A 31 -3.24 -1.56 12.39
CA TYR A 31 -4.11 -2.72 12.54
C TYR A 31 -4.60 -2.88 13.98
N GLU A 32 -3.70 -2.77 14.98
CA GLU A 32 -4.07 -2.89 16.39
C GLU A 32 -5.04 -1.78 16.82
N GLU A 33 -4.79 -0.54 16.40
CA GLU A 33 -5.68 0.60 16.69
C GLU A 33 -7.07 0.41 16.07
N LEU A 34 -7.14 0.03 14.78
CA LEU A 34 -8.40 -0.22 14.09
C LEU A 34 -9.15 -1.41 14.68
N LEU A 35 -8.44 -2.46 15.08
CA LEU A 35 -9.03 -3.65 15.70
C LEU A 35 -9.69 -3.29 17.04
N ASP A 36 -9.04 -2.49 17.86
CA ASP A 36 -9.60 -2.02 19.13
C ASP A 36 -10.86 -1.18 18.90
N ILE A 37 -10.83 -0.26 17.92
CA ILE A 37 -12.00 0.54 17.52
C ILE A 37 -13.17 -0.36 17.08
N TYR A 38 -12.93 -1.32 16.19
CA TYR A 38 -13.98 -2.19 15.67
C TYR A 38 -14.54 -3.16 16.71
N LYS A 39 -13.70 -3.64 17.64
CA LYS A 39 -14.18 -4.43 18.79
C LYS A 39 -15.08 -3.61 19.70
N ARG A 40 -14.71 -2.37 20.02
CA ARG A 40 -15.53 -1.46 20.84
C ARG A 40 -16.86 -1.12 20.19
N ASN A 41 -16.88 -1.02 18.85
CA ASN A 41 -18.08 -0.72 18.08
C ASN A 41 -18.96 -1.94 17.75
N LYS A 42 -18.58 -3.14 18.20
CA LYS A 42 -19.31 -4.41 17.94
C LYS A 42 -19.51 -4.68 16.45
N THR A 43 -18.51 -4.38 15.62
CA THR A 43 -18.49 -4.77 14.21
C THR A 43 -18.54 -6.30 14.09
N ASP A 44 -19.26 -6.84 13.10
CA ASP A 44 -19.47 -8.30 12.93
C ASP A 44 -18.17 -9.09 12.71
N ASN A 45 -17.14 -8.49 12.11
CA ASN A 45 -15.85 -9.12 11.86
C ASN A 45 -14.69 -8.11 12.01
N PRO A 46 -14.36 -7.71 13.24
CA PRO A 46 -13.47 -6.59 13.49
C PRO A 46 -12.03 -6.87 13.03
N GLU A 47 -11.57 -8.12 13.10
CA GLU A 47 -10.26 -8.54 12.58
C GLU A 47 -10.15 -8.35 11.06
N LYS A 48 -11.16 -8.79 10.31
CA LYS A 48 -11.16 -8.68 8.85
C LYS A 48 -11.21 -7.22 8.40
N GLU A 49 -12.10 -6.43 8.99
CA GLU A 49 -12.27 -5.02 8.62
C GLU A 49 -11.00 -4.22 8.97
N ALA A 50 -10.44 -4.41 10.17
CA ALA A 50 -9.18 -3.76 10.58
C ALA A 50 -8.02 -4.11 9.64
N PHE A 51 -7.92 -5.38 9.23
CA PHE A 51 -6.89 -5.82 8.29
C PHE A 51 -7.05 -5.15 6.92
N GLN A 52 -8.27 -5.17 6.37
CA GLN A 52 -8.55 -4.61 5.05
C GLN A 52 -8.27 -3.10 5.00
N ASP A 53 -8.71 -2.36 6.03
CA ASP A 53 -8.51 -0.92 6.11
C ASP A 53 -7.06 -0.53 6.36
N ALA A 54 -6.34 -1.29 7.20
CA ALA A 54 -4.91 -1.06 7.42
C ALA A 54 -4.09 -1.28 6.13
N ILE A 55 -4.38 -2.36 5.39
CA ILE A 55 -3.75 -2.62 4.09
C ILE A 55 -4.08 -1.49 3.10
N TYR A 56 -5.35 -1.13 2.97
CA TYR A 56 -5.79 -0.12 2.01
C TYR A 56 -5.18 1.25 2.30
N SER A 57 -5.13 1.65 3.57
CA SER A 57 -4.56 2.92 4.01
C SER A 57 -3.08 3.04 3.63
N ILE A 58 -2.28 2.00 3.93
CA ILE A 58 -0.85 1.99 3.63
C ILE A 58 -0.59 1.93 2.12
N LEU A 59 -1.38 1.14 1.38
CA LEU A 59 -1.29 1.09 -0.08
C LEU A 59 -1.51 2.47 -0.70
N THR A 60 -2.55 3.17 -0.29
CA THR A 60 -2.89 4.51 -0.79
C THR A 60 -1.79 5.52 -0.48
N GLN A 61 -1.23 5.48 0.73
CA GLN A 61 -0.10 6.35 1.11
C GLN A 61 1.17 6.07 0.27
N LYS A 62 1.51 4.80 0.04
CA LYS A 62 2.65 4.43 -0.82
C LYS A 62 2.45 4.88 -2.26
N GLN A 63 1.24 4.75 -2.81
CA GLN A 63 0.92 5.23 -4.15
C GLN A 63 1.06 6.76 -4.27
N ASN A 64 0.51 7.51 -3.30
CA ASN A 64 0.63 8.96 -3.27
C ASN A 64 2.09 9.42 -3.17
N LYS A 65 2.91 8.74 -2.34
CA LYS A 65 4.34 9.02 -2.23
C LYS A 65 5.11 8.76 -3.53
N LEU A 66 4.78 7.69 -4.25
CA LEU A 66 5.38 7.41 -5.56
C LEU A 66 4.98 8.46 -6.59
N HIS A 67 3.73 8.90 -6.57
CA HIS A 67 3.24 9.96 -7.44
C HIS A 67 3.96 11.29 -7.19
N SER A 68 4.11 11.71 -5.93
CA SER A 68 4.80 12.95 -5.58
C SER A 68 6.29 12.93 -5.97
N ILE A 69 6.99 11.81 -5.78
CA ILE A 69 8.39 11.65 -6.20
C ILE A 69 8.52 11.73 -7.73
N SER A 70 7.55 11.18 -8.46
CA SER A 70 7.56 11.21 -9.92
C SER A 70 7.41 12.63 -10.45
N ILE A 71 6.54 13.44 -9.83
CA ILE A 71 6.36 14.86 -10.15
C ILE A 71 7.66 15.63 -9.88
N GLN A 72 8.27 15.48 -8.69
CA GLN A 72 9.52 16.15 -8.35
C GLN A 72 10.66 15.83 -9.33
N LYS A 73 10.77 14.57 -9.77
CA LYS A 73 11.78 14.17 -10.77
C LYS A 73 11.53 14.82 -12.13
N LEU A 74 10.27 14.98 -12.53
CA LEU A 74 9.92 15.66 -13.77
C LEU A 74 10.27 17.15 -13.69
N GLU A 75 9.93 17.81 -12.58
CA GLU A 75 10.27 19.23 -12.35
C GLU A 75 11.79 19.48 -12.44
N LEU A 76 12.59 18.66 -11.74
CA LEU A 76 14.06 18.74 -11.80
C LEU A 76 14.61 18.48 -13.21
N ALA A 77 14.01 17.55 -13.96
CA ALA A 77 14.40 17.28 -15.35
C ALA A 77 14.05 18.45 -16.28
N TYR A 78 12.92 19.13 -16.07
CA TYR A 78 12.54 20.33 -16.82
C TYR A 78 13.47 21.52 -16.52
N GLU A 79 13.84 21.71 -15.25
CA GLU A 79 14.78 22.77 -14.87
C GLU A 79 16.17 22.53 -15.47
N SER A 80 16.65 21.28 -15.47
CA SER A 80 17.97 20.92 -16.03
C SER A 80 18.11 21.05 -17.55
N ASN A 81 17.00 21.09 -18.30
CA ASN A 81 17.00 21.23 -19.76
C ASN A 81 16.77 22.68 -20.24
N ASN A 82 16.55 23.63 -19.33
CA ASN A 82 16.36 25.05 -19.64
C ASN A 82 17.58 25.92 -19.27
N TYR A 83 18.71 25.31 -18.93
CA TYR A 83 20.03 25.91 -18.78
C TYR A 83 21.01 25.30 -19.78
#